data_AF-A0A9E1SJ20-F1
#
_entry.id   AF-A0A9E1SJ20-F1
#
_cell.length_a   1.000
_cell.length_b   1.000
_cell.length_c   1.000
_cell.angle_alpha   90.00
_cell.angle_beta   90.00
_cell.angle_gamma   90.00
#
_symmetry.space_group_name_H-M   'P 1'
#
loop_
_entity.id
_entity.type
_entity.pdbx_description
1 polymer ?
#
loop_
_entity_poly.entity_id
_entity_poly.type
_entity_poly.pdbx_seq_one_letter_code
_entity_poly.pdbx_strand_id
1 'polypeptide(L)'
;GVMSVVAIFQSSSALANAYGIAITLDMVIATILAGFVMHEIWKWKWRHTLTFLAIFLTIDIIFFLSNIIKVPSGGWFPLLVGIIFVFLISTWKKGRKILFKKTKKETMEIDCFFKEMKNEMKKRVNGTAVFLTPNPDGVPHSLLHNLKHNKVLHKRIILLSIKFKDYPHANDKNIVSIKKLPNNFYKVILNYGYKDVTKVPQDLARYLKRTITLDPMDTSYFVGKENLVIRSSKDMNFFRKKIFSYQFRTSENITNQFNLPINRVVELGSKVVF
;
A
#
# COMPACT_ATOMS: atom_id res chain seq x y z
N GLY A 1 -14.21 22.91 2.02
CA GLY A 1 -13.10 22.75 2.98
C GLY A 1 -13.16 23.87 3.99
N VAL A 2 -12.31 24.90 3.84
CA VAL A 2 -12.24 26.05 4.76
C VAL A 2 -13.57 26.81 4.85
N MET A 3 -14.20 27.12 3.72
CA MET A 3 -15.54 27.78 3.71
C MET A 3 -16.62 26.97 4.44
N SER A 4 -16.56 25.64 4.36
CA SER A 4 -17.50 24.75 5.05
C SER A 4 -17.31 24.79 6.56
N VAL A 5 -16.05 24.82 7.02
CA VAL A 5 -15.73 24.94 8.45
C VAL A 5 -16.17 26.31 8.99
N VAL A 6 -15.92 27.39 8.25
CA VAL A 6 -16.38 28.74 8.63
C VAL A 6 -17.91 28.80 8.73
N ALA A 7 -18.64 28.21 7.78
CA ALA A 7 -20.10 28.17 7.78
C ALA A 7 -20.70 27.31 8.91
N ILE A 8 -19.99 26.27 9.36
CA ILE A 8 -20.41 25.38 10.46
C ILE A 8 -20.17 26.03 11.83
N PHE A 9 -19.00 26.66 12.03
CA PHE A 9 -18.62 27.18 13.35
C PHE A 9 -19.12 28.59 13.61
N GLN A 10 -19.25 29.42 12.57
CA GLN A 10 -19.82 30.78 12.56
C GLN A 10 -19.21 31.80 13.55
N SER A 11 -18.38 31.35 14.48
CA SER A 11 -17.78 32.11 15.58
C SER A 11 -16.36 31.60 15.85
N SER A 12 -15.45 32.53 16.15
CA SER A 12 -14.04 32.20 16.46
C SER A 12 -13.89 31.40 17.75
N SER A 13 -14.81 31.55 18.70
CA SER A 13 -14.82 30.81 19.97
C SER A 13 -15.13 29.33 19.76
N ALA A 14 -16.12 28.98 18.94
CA ALA A 14 -16.45 27.60 18.64
C ALA A 14 -15.33 26.89 17.85
N LEU A 15 -14.67 27.63 16.95
CA LEU A 15 -13.49 27.14 16.22
C LEU A 15 -12.29 26.91 17.14
N ALA A 16 -12.04 27.81 18.10
CA ALA A 16 -10.97 27.66 19.09
C ALA A 16 -11.19 26.43 19.99
N ASN A 17 -12.43 26.17 20.40
CA ASN A 17 -12.78 24.97 21.18
C ASN A 17 -12.52 23.68 20.40
N ALA A 18 -12.84 23.65 19.11
CA ALA A 18 -12.57 22.51 18.24
C ALA A 18 -11.06 22.21 18.13
N TYR A 19 -10.26 23.25 17.86
CA TYR A 19 -8.81 23.11 17.75
C TYR A 19 -8.17 22.65 19.07
N GLY A 20 -8.63 23.19 20.22
CA GLY A 20 -8.11 22.86 21.55
C GLY A 20 -8.25 21.37 21.90
N ILE A 21 -9.37 20.73 21.56
CA ILE A 21 -9.55 19.29 21.81
C ILE A 21 -8.65 18.45 20.92
N ALA A 22 -8.50 18.80 19.65
CA ALA A 22 -7.65 18.06 18.72
C ALA A 22 -6.18 18.10 19.15
N ILE A 23 -5.67 19.28 19.54
CA ILE A 23 -4.28 19.41 19.99
C ILE A 23 -4.05 18.70 21.31
N THR A 24 -4.92 18.89 22.31
CA THR A 24 -4.69 18.27 23.62
C THR A 24 -4.77 16.74 23.56
N LEU A 25 -5.61 16.19 22.68
CA LEU A 25 -5.61 14.76 22.39
C LEU A 25 -4.30 14.31 21.72
N ASP A 26 -3.79 15.08 20.75
CA ASP A 26 -2.51 14.81 20.08
C ASP A 26 -1.33 14.87 21.06
N MET A 27 -1.31 15.84 21.98
CA MET A 27 -0.29 15.95 23.04
C MET A 27 -0.26 14.71 23.93
N VAL A 28 -1.42 14.24 24.41
CA VAL A 28 -1.52 13.00 25.21
C VAL A 28 -0.93 11.80 24.44
N ILE A 29 -1.29 11.66 23.16
CA ILE A 29 -0.78 10.57 22.31
C ILE A 29 0.73 10.71 22.10
N ALA A 30 1.22 11.92 21.83
CA ALA A 30 2.63 12.21 21.61
C ALA A 30 3.47 11.90 22.85
N THR A 31 2.99 12.24 24.05
CA THR A 31 3.67 11.94 25.33
C THR A 31 3.74 10.43 25.59
N ILE A 32 2.67 9.68 25.31
CA ILE A 32 2.68 8.21 25.39
C ILE A 32 3.70 7.63 24.40
N LEU A 33 3.69 8.09 23.14
CA LEU A 33 4.63 7.65 22.11
C LEU A 33 6.08 8.00 22.46
N ALA A 34 6.32 9.18 23.02
CA ALA A 34 7.64 9.59 23.51
C ALA A 34 8.13 8.63 24.61
N GLY A 35 7.26 8.22 25.52
CA GLY A 35 7.58 7.19 26.53
C GLY A 35 8.02 5.85 25.90
N PHE A 36 7.29 5.37 24.88
CA PHE A 36 7.68 4.18 24.11
C PHE A 36 9.04 4.35 23.43
N VAL A 37 9.29 5.50 22.79
CA VAL A 37 10.57 5.80 22.12
C VAL A 37 11.72 5.82 23.13
N MET A 38 11.55 6.49 24.27
CA MET A 38 12.58 6.56 25.32
C MET A 38 12.93 5.18 25.87
N HIS A 39 11.94 4.31 26.04
CA HIS A 39 12.17 2.96 26.56
C HIS A 39 12.73 2.00 25.50
N GLU A 40 12.07 1.88 24.35
CA GLU A 40 12.38 0.85 23.35
C GLU A 40 13.56 1.24 22.47
N ILE A 41 13.70 2.52 22.12
CA ILE A 41 14.74 3.00 21.19
C ILE A 41 15.93 3.55 21.97
N TRP A 42 15.71 4.45 22.93
CA TRP A 42 16.80 5.07 23.71
C TRP A 42 17.25 4.25 24.91
N LYS A 43 16.60 3.11 25.19
CA LYS A 43 16.96 2.15 26.23
C LYS A 43 17.10 2.77 27.63
N TRP A 44 16.29 3.79 27.94
CA TRP A 44 16.24 4.38 29.28
C TRP A 44 15.75 3.35 30.31
N LYS A 45 16.34 3.40 31.51
CA LYS A 45 15.87 2.60 32.65
C LYS A 45 14.43 2.98 32.96
N TRP A 46 13.60 1.96 33.24
CA TRP A 46 12.15 2.11 33.48
C TRP A 46 11.78 3.27 34.41
N ARG A 47 12.56 3.49 35.47
CA ARG A 47 12.35 4.60 36.42
C ARG A 47 12.34 5.97 35.74
N HIS A 48 13.31 6.25 34.86
CA HIS A 48 13.41 7.55 34.18
C HIS A 48 12.28 7.74 33.18
N THR A 49 11.94 6.70 32.41
CA THR A 49 10.80 6.72 31.50
C THR A 49 9.50 6.97 32.26
N LEU A 50 9.29 6.29 33.40
CA LEU A 50 8.08 6.43 34.19
C LEU A 50 7.99 7.81 34.84
N THR A 51 9.09 8.38 35.34
CA THR A 51 9.12 9.75 35.87
C THR A 51 8.79 10.77 34.77
N PHE A 52 9.39 10.64 33.59
CA PHE A 52 9.08 11.50 32.44
C PHE A 52 7.59 11.40 32.07
N LEU A 53 7.09 10.17 31.88
CA LEU A 53 5.67 9.94 31.56
C LEU A 53 4.76 10.52 32.64
N ALA A 54 5.05 10.28 33.92
CA ALA A 54 4.22 10.77 35.01
C ALA A 54 4.10 12.30 35.02
N ILE A 55 5.20 13.02 34.81
CA ILE A 55 5.19 14.49 34.81
C ILE A 55 4.42 15.04 33.59
N PHE A 56 4.81 14.63 32.39
CA PHE A 56 4.24 15.20 31.16
C PHE A 56 2.81 14.73 30.92
N LEU A 57 2.52 13.45 31.15
CA LEU A 57 1.17 12.91 30.94
C LEU A 57 0.17 13.51 31.93
N THR A 58 0.59 13.82 33.16
CA THR A 58 -0.29 14.50 34.12
C THR A 58 -0.70 15.89 33.62
N ILE A 59 0.26 16.66 33.11
CA ILE A 59 0.00 17.98 32.54
C ILE A 59 -0.95 17.86 31.34
N ASP A 60 -0.66 16.95 30.42
CA ASP A 60 -1.47 16.75 29.22
C ASP A 60 -2.90 16.27 29.55
N ILE A 61 -3.05 15.37 30.53
CA ILE A 61 -4.37 14.90 30.99
C ILE A 61 -5.16 16.07 31.60
N ILE A 62 -4.54 16.96 32.38
CA ILE A 62 -5.22 18.13 32.94
C ILE A 62 -5.72 19.06 31.82
N PHE A 63 -4.88 19.32 30.82
CA PHE A 63 -5.27 20.12 29.65
C PHE A 63 -6.38 19.44 28.84
N PHE A 64 -6.29 18.13 28.63
CA PHE A 64 -7.28 17.36 27.90
C PHE A 64 -8.64 17.36 28.62
N LEU A 65 -8.66 17.11 29.94
CA LEU A 65 -9.88 17.15 30.76
C LEU A 65 -10.50 18.55 30.78
N SER A 66 -9.68 19.61 30.80
CA SER A 66 -10.18 20.99 30.71
C SER A 66 -10.84 21.30 29.35
N ASN A 67 -10.40 20.61 28.28
CA ASN A 67 -10.94 20.78 26.95
C ASN A 67 -12.10 19.83 26.64
N ILE A 68 -12.20 18.65 27.27
CA ILE A 68 -13.29 17.69 27.02
C ILE A 68 -14.66 18.25 27.38
N ILE A 69 -14.74 19.13 28.38
CA ILE A 69 -15.98 19.81 28.80
C ILE A 69 -16.52 20.72 27.68
N LYS A 70 -15.65 21.17 26.76
CA LYS A 70 -15.99 22.04 25.63
C LYS A 70 -16.45 21.26 24.38
N VAL A 71 -16.55 19.93 24.47
CA VAL A 71 -17.02 19.08 23.36
C VAL A 71 -18.39 19.49 22.83
N PRO A 72 -19.42 19.74 23.68
CA PRO A 72 -20.72 20.22 23.20
C PRO A 72 -20.65 21.58 22.48
N SER A 73 -19.71 22.43 22.88
CA SER A 73 -19.55 23.82 22.39
C SER A 73 -18.66 23.94 21.14
N GLY A 74 -18.52 22.87 20.35
CA GLY A 74 -17.79 22.85 19.07
C GLY A 74 -16.72 21.77 18.94
N GLY A 75 -16.32 21.17 20.06
CA GLY A 75 -15.30 20.12 20.09
C GLY A 75 -15.66 18.76 19.47
N TRP A 76 -16.96 18.51 19.27
CA TRP A 76 -17.45 17.28 18.66
C TRP A 76 -17.04 17.12 17.19
N PHE A 77 -16.82 18.23 16.47
CA PHE A 77 -16.60 18.19 15.03
C PHE A 77 -15.27 17.52 14.64
N PRO A 78 -14.10 17.90 15.20
CA PRO A 78 -12.84 17.20 14.92
C PRO A 78 -12.87 15.72 15.30
N LEU A 79 -13.56 15.37 16.40
CA LEU A 79 -13.74 13.98 16.81
C LEU A 79 -14.55 13.19 15.79
N LEU A 80 -15.67 13.75 15.30
CA LEU A 80 -16.50 13.14 14.26
C LEU A 80 -15.71 12.96 12.95
N VAL A 81 -14.96 13.97 12.54
CA VAL A 81 -14.09 13.89 11.35
C VAL A 81 -13.04 12.79 11.53
N GLY A 82 -12.40 12.71 12.70
CA GLY A 82 -11.46 11.65 13.06
C GLY A 82 -12.08 10.26 12.97
N ILE A 83 -13.28 10.07 13.53
CA ILE A 83 -14.03 8.81 13.45
C ILE A 83 -14.31 8.42 12.00
N ILE A 84 -14.71 9.37 11.16
CA ILE A 84 -14.93 9.13 9.72
C ILE A 84 -13.64 8.68 9.05
N PHE A 85 -12.51 9.37 9.26
CA PHE A 85 -11.22 8.97 8.68
C PHE A 85 -10.76 7.59 9.17
N VAL A 86 -10.85 7.32 10.47
CA VAL A 86 -10.52 6.00 11.03
C VAL A 86 -11.40 4.92 10.41
N PHE A 87 -12.71 5.18 10.24
CA PHE A 87 -13.61 4.25 9.59
C PHE A 87 -13.25 4.01 8.12
N LEU A 88 -12.90 5.05 7.36
CA LEU A 88 -12.49 4.96 5.95
C LEU A 88 -11.16 4.19 5.82
N ILE A 89 -10.16 4.50 6.63
CA ILE A 89 -8.84 3.84 6.62
C ILE A 89 -8.96 2.38 7.07
N SER A 90 -9.74 2.11 8.11
CA SER A 90 -10.02 0.74 8.58
C SER A 90 -10.73 -0.09 7.52
N THR A 91 -11.69 0.52 6.82
CA THR A 91 -12.39 -0.11 5.68
C THR A 91 -11.41 -0.42 4.54
N TRP A 92 -10.54 0.53 4.18
CA TRP A 92 -9.48 0.31 3.18
C TRP A 92 -8.54 -0.84 3.57
N LYS A 93 -7.99 -0.82 4.79
CA LYS A 93 -7.05 -1.83 5.30
C LYS A 93 -7.67 -3.22 5.31
N LYS A 94 -8.91 -3.35 5.79
CA LYS A 94 -9.65 -4.63 5.79
C LYS A 94 -9.96 -5.10 4.37
N GLY A 95 -10.42 -4.20 3.50
CA GLY A 95 -10.73 -4.50 2.10
C GLY A 95 -9.52 -5.01 1.32
N ARG A 96 -8.36 -4.31 1.42
CA ARG A 96 -7.09 -4.73 0.80
C ARG A 96 -6.63 -6.10 1.31
N LYS A 97 -6.76 -6.38 2.62
CA LYS A 97 -6.41 -7.68 3.19
C LYS A 97 -7.27 -8.83 2.63
N ILE A 98 -8.58 -8.59 2.49
CA ILE A 98 -9.52 -9.57 1.91
C ILE A 98 -9.21 -9.80 0.42
N LEU A 99 -9.03 -8.71 -0.33
CA LEU A 99 -8.70 -8.76 -1.75
C LEU A 99 -7.41 -9.56 -1.99
N PHE A 100 -6.34 -9.24 -1.27
CA PHE A 100 -5.08 -9.97 -1.35
C PHE A 100 -5.24 -11.47 -1.04
N LYS A 101 -6.04 -11.82 -0.02
CA LYS A 101 -6.31 -13.23 0.32
C LYS A 101 -7.07 -13.96 -0.78
N LYS A 102 -8.06 -13.31 -1.43
CA LYS A 102 -8.80 -13.88 -2.56
C LYS A 102 -7.90 -14.06 -3.78
N THR A 103 -7.20 -13.00 -4.21
CA THR A 103 -6.27 -13.06 -5.34
C THR A 103 -5.20 -14.14 -5.11
N LYS A 104 -4.65 -14.26 -3.89
CA LYS A 104 -3.67 -15.30 -3.55
C LYS A 104 -4.25 -16.72 -3.66
N LYS A 105 -5.50 -16.96 -3.26
CA LYS A 105 -6.15 -18.28 -3.39
C LYS A 105 -6.39 -18.69 -4.84
N GLU A 106 -6.67 -17.73 -5.70
CA GLU A 106 -6.87 -17.96 -7.14
C GLU A 106 -5.55 -18.02 -7.92
N THR A 107 -4.43 -17.73 -7.26
CA THR A 107 -3.11 -17.73 -7.91
C THR A 107 -2.53 -19.14 -7.93
N MET A 108 -2.09 -19.57 -9.11
CA MET A 108 -1.32 -20.79 -9.28
C MET A 108 0.10 -20.65 -8.71
N GLU A 109 0.63 -21.70 -8.08
CA GLU A 109 2.03 -21.74 -7.66
C GLU A 109 2.97 -21.75 -8.87
N ILE A 110 4.09 -21.02 -8.76
CA ILE A 110 5.07 -20.87 -9.85
C ILE A 110 5.64 -22.23 -10.29
N ASP A 111 5.89 -23.13 -9.35
CA ASP A 111 6.47 -24.45 -9.65
C ASP A 111 5.47 -25.36 -10.38
N CYS A 112 4.18 -25.26 -10.03
CA CYS A 112 3.12 -25.98 -10.73
C CYS A 112 2.97 -25.46 -12.16
N PHE A 113 3.02 -24.14 -12.36
CA PHE A 113 2.93 -23.50 -13.67
C PHE A 113 4.04 -23.98 -14.63
N PHE A 114 5.28 -24.10 -14.14
CA PHE A 114 6.36 -24.62 -14.97
C PHE A 114 6.17 -26.09 -15.38
N LYS A 115 5.47 -26.89 -14.57
CA LYS A 115 5.15 -28.29 -14.90
C LYS A 115 4.07 -28.36 -15.98
N GLU A 116 3.00 -27.60 -15.85
CA GLU A 116 1.87 -27.61 -16.79
C GLU A 116 2.26 -26.99 -18.15
N MET A 117 3.08 -25.94 -18.16
CA MET A 117 3.40 -25.18 -19.39
C MET A 117 4.63 -25.68 -20.15
N LYS A 118 5.20 -26.85 -19.84
CA LYS A 118 6.43 -27.36 -20.49
C LYS A 118 6.36 -27.33 -22.02
N ASN A 119 5.20 -27.66 -22.60
CA ASN A 119 5.03 -27.73 -24.06
C ASN A 119 4.82 -26.37 -24.72
N GLU A 120 4.05 -25.47 -24.10
CA GLU A 120 3.77 -24.13 -24.65
C GLU A 120 4.97 -23.18 -24.53
N MET A 121 5.93 -23.45 -23.65
CA MET A 121 7.14 -22.65 -23.46
C MET A 121 8.08 -22.60 -24.67
N LYS A 122 7.84 -23.41 -25.71
CA LYS A 122 8.67 -23.50 -26.93
C LYS A 122 8.43 -22.35 -27.92
N LYS A 123 7.22 -21.76 -27.95
CA LYS A 123 6.89 -20.64 -28.85
C LYS A 123 7.04 -19.32 -28.10
N ARG A 124 8.18 -18.65 -28.28
CA ARG A 124 8.47 -17.38 -27.63
C ARG A 124 8.76 -16.27 -28.63
N VAL A 125 8.20 -15.09 -28.36
CA VAL A 125 8.52 -13.86 -29.09
C VAL A 125 9.76 -13.18 -28.51
N ASN A 126 10.47 -12.43 -29.33
CA ASN A 126 11.54 -11.54 -28.85
C ASN A 126 10.94 -10.49 -27.91
N GLY A 127 11.75 -9.95 -27.00
CA GLY A 127 11.26 -9.03 -25.97
C GLY A 127 11.50 -9.49 -24.54
N THR A 128 11.46 -8.51 -23.64
CA THR A 128 11.37 -8.70 -22.19
C THR A 128 9.98 -8.25 -21.72
N ALA A 129 9.25 -9.14 -21.05
CA ALA A 129 7.99 -8.77 -20.39
C ALA A 129 8.15 -8.70 -18.88
N VAL A 130 7.76 -7.58 -18.29
CA VAL A 130 7.76 -7.35 -16.84
C VAL A 130 6.32 -7.43 -16.34
N PHE A 131 5.98 -8.51 -15.64
CA PHE A 131 4.66 -8.69 -15.05
C PHE A 131 4.68 -8.25 -13.59
N LEU A 132 3.87 -7.25 -13.25
CA LEU A 132 3.73 -6.79 -11.87
C LEU A 132 2.79 -7.73 -11.11
N THR A 133 3.21 -8.14 -9.91
CA THR A 133 2.41 -8.98 -9.01
C THR A 133 2.56 -8.57 -7.54
N PRO A 134 1.44 -8.49 -6.78
CA PRO A 134 1.48 -8.27 -5.34
C PRO A 134 1.97 -9.51 -4.58
N ASN A 135 1.85 -10.71 -5.16
CA ASN A 135 2.29 -11.96 -4.55
C ASN A 135 3.56 -12.46 -5.26
N PRO A 136 4.74 -12.46 -4.60
CA PRO A 136 6.00 -12.87 -5.22
C PRO A 136 6.11 -14.39 -5.43
N ASP A 137 5.31 -15.20 -4.71
CA ASP A 137 5.41 -16.66 -4.74
C ASP A 137 4.42 -17.31 -5.72
N GLY A 138 3.51 -16.52 -6.29
CA GLY A 138 2.49 -16.98 -7.22
C GLY A 138 2.67 -16.41 -8.63
N VAL A 139 2.10 -17.09 -9.62
CA VAL A 139 2.10 -16.61 -11.01
C VAL A 139 1.18 -15.39 -11.14
N PRO A 140 1.64 -14.26 -11.71
CA PRO A 140 0.78 -13.11 -11.90
C PRO A 140 -0.47 -13.46 -12.74
N HIS A 141 -1.65 -13.02 -12.29
CA HIS A 141 -2.89 -13.18 -13.06
C HIS A 141 -2.81 -12.55 -14.45
N SER A 142 -2.08 -11.44 -14.59
CA SER A 142 -1.81 -10.80 -15.89
C SER A 142 -1.06 -11.72 -16.85
N LEU A 143 -0.14 -12.56 -16.36
CA LEU A 143 0.57 -13.55 -17.18
C LEU A 143 -0.38 -14.67 -17.64
N LEU A 144 -1.16 -15.23 -16.72
CA LEU A 144 -2.13 -16.27 -17.04
C LEU A 144 -3.18 -15.78 -18.05
N HIS A 145 -3.66 -14.55 -17.88
CA HIS A 145 -4.63 -13.94 -18.79
C HIS A 145 -4.02 -13.65 -20.17
N ASN A 146 -2.78 -13.13 -20.21
CA ASN A 146 -2.05 -12.94 -21.46
C ASN A 146 -1.88 -14.27 -22.22
N LEU A 147 -1.58 -15.35 -21.51
CA LEU A 147 -1.47 -16.67 -22.12
C LEU A 147 -2.80 -17.20 -22.63
N LYS A 148 -3.87 -17.06 -21.83
CA LYS A 148 -5.22 -17.51 -22.21
C LYS A 148 -5.73 -16.85 -23.49
N HIS A 149 -5.50 -15.55 -23.65
CA HIS A 149 -6.08 -14.77 -24.75
C HIS A 149 -5.11 -14.55 -25.91
N ASN A 150 -3.86 -14.16 -25.61
CA ASN A 150 -2.88 -13.84 -26.64
C ASN A 150 -2.01 -15.03 -27.02
N LYS A 151 -1.89 -16.05 -26.15
CA LYS A 151 -1.07 -17.26 -26.37
C LYS A 151 0.40 -16.94 -26.68
N VAL A 152 0.92 -15.84 -26.11
CA VAL A 152 2.28 -15.33 -26.36
C VAL A 152 3.11 -15.33 -25.08
N LEU A 153 4.32 -15.86 -25.14
CA LEU A 153 5.36 -15.75 -24.13
C LEU A 153 6.56 -14.98 -24.68
N HIS A 154 7.13 -14.09 -23.88
CA HIS A 154 8.34 -13.38 -24.25
C HIS A 154 9.58 -14.24 -23.94
N LYS A 155 10.68 -14.02 -24.67
CA LYS A 155 11.96 -14.72 -24.44
C LYS A 155 12.43 -14.57 -22.99
N ARG A 156 12.23 -13.39 -22.40
CA ARG A 156 12.56 -13.09 -21.00
C ARG A 156 11.34 -12.59 -20.26
N ILE A 157 11.07 -13.16 -19.09
CA ILE A 157 9.92 -12.78 -18.27
C ILE A 157 10.41 -12.42 -16.87
N ILE A 158 10.05 -11.23 -16.40
CA ILE A 158 10.36 -10.73 -15.07
C ILE A 158 9.06 -10.66 -14.28
N LEU A 159 8.98 -11.43 -13.20
CA LEU A 159 7.91 -11.36 -12.20
C LEU A 159 8.34 -10.34 -11.16
N LEU A 160 7.76 -9.15 -11.23
CA LEU A 160 8.13 -8.02 -10.39
C LEU A 160 7.15 -7.86 -9.23
N SER A 161 7.68 -7.86 -8.01
CA SER A 161 6.94 -7.47 -6.81
C SER A 161 7.56 -6.25 -6.16
N ILE A 162 6.73 -5.30 -5.79
CA ILE A 162 7.15 -4.07 -5.12
C ILE A 162 6.66 -4.13 -3.67
N LYS A 163 7.57 -3.93 -2.72
CA LYS A 163 7.30 -3.96 -1.29
C LYS A 163 7.72 -2.64 -0.66
N PHE A 164 6.77 -1.96 -0.04
CA PHE A 164 7.06 -0.81 0.81
C PHE A 164 7.45 -1.29 2.21
N LYS A 165 8.42 -0.61 2.81
CA LYS A 165 8.99 -0.91 4.12
C LYS A 165 8.78 0.27 5.06
N ASP A 166 8.77 -0.02 6.37
CA ASP A 166 8.44 0.97 7.40
C ASP A 166 9.59 1.98 7.71
N TYR A 167 10.65 1.98 6.91
CA TYR A 167 11.74 2.95 6.98
C TYR A 167 11.62 4.00 5.85
N PRO A 168 12.16 5.23 6.03
CA PRO A 168 11.96 6.32 5.07
C PRO A 168 12.56 6.03 3.70
N HIS A 169 13.79 5.50 3.67
CA HIS A 169 14.53 5.20 2.45
C HIS A 169 15.09 3.79 2.50
N ALA A 170 15.04 3.06 1.40
CA ALA A 170 15.65 1.75 1.29
C ALA A 170 17.18 1.84 1.22
N ASN A 171 17.85 0.98 2.00
CA ASN A 171 19.30 0.92 2.01
C ASN A 171 19.80 0.13 0.78
N ASP A 172 20.80 0.63 0.07
CA ASP A 172 21.27 0.15 -1.25
C ASP A 172 21.47 -1.38 -1.34
N LYS A 173 21.90 -2.00 -0.25
CA LYS A 173 22.16 -3.46 -0.19
C LYS A 173 20.88 -4.32 -0.21
N ASN A 174 19.74 -3.77 0.20
CA ASN A 174 18.47 -4.50 0.35
C ASN A 174 17.37 -4.02 -0.60
N ILE A 175 17.69 -3.12 -1.54
CA ILE A 175 16.70 -2.57 -2.49
C ILE A 175 16.18 -3.65 -3.43
N VAL A 176 17.03 -4.58 -3.85
CA VAL A 176 16.70 -5.59 -4.85
C VAL A 176 17.02 -7.00 -4.38
N SER A 177 16.07 -7.91 -4.55
CA SER A 177 16.28 -9.35 -4.48
C SER A 177 15.93 -9.98 -5.83
N ILE A 178 16.89 -10.67 -6.45
CA ILE A 178 16.73 -11.33 -7.75
C ILE A 178 16.92 -12.82 -7.56
N LYS A 179 15.96 -13.62 -8.02
CA LYS A 179 16.05 -15.07 -8.11
C LYS A 179 15.80 -15.50 -9.55
N LYS A 180 16.78 -16.14 -10.18
CA LYS A 180 16.62 -16.74 -11.51
C LYS A 180 15.78 -18.01 -11.39
N LEU A 181 14.79 -18.15 -12.24
CA LEU A 181 13.89 -19.30 -12.34
C LEU A 181 14.12 -20.02 -13.69
N PRO A 182 13.60 -21.24 -13.85
CA PRO A 182 13.70 -21.98 -15.11
C PRO A 182 13.14 -21.20 -16.31
N ASN A 183 13.61 -21.53 -17.52
CA ASN A 183 13.09 -21.00 -18.78
C ASN A 183 13.11 -19.47 -18.89
N ASN A 184 14.20 -18.82 -18.46
CA ASN A 184 14.40 -17.36 -18.52
C ASN A 184 13.33 -16.55 -17.79
N PHE A 185 12.77 -17.12 -16.73
CA PHE A 185 11.97 -16.37 -15.75
C PHE A 185 12.88 -15.79 -14.67
N TYR A 186 12.53 -14.61 -14.19
CA TYR A 186 13.26 -13.93 -13.13
C TYR A 186 12.25 -13.40 -12.12
N LYS A 187 12.40 -13.79 -10.87
CA LYS A 187 11.64 -13.23 -9.75
C LYS A 187 12.43 -12.07 -9.18
N VAL A 188 11.86 -10.88 -9.24
CA VAL A 188 12.50 -9.63 -8.77
C VAL A 188 11.61 -8.99 -7.72
N ILE A 189 12.17 -8.73 -6.55
CA ILE A 189 11.51 -7.99 -5.48
C ILE A 189 12.24 -6.67 -5.29
N LEU A 190 11.54 -5.56 -5.52
CA LEU A 190 11.99 -4.20 -5.21
C LEU A 190 11.45 -3.80 -3.84
N ASN A 191 12.34 -3.38 -2.95
CA ASN A 191 11.99 -2.81 -1.66
C ASN A 191 12.18 -1.29 -1.70
N TYR A 192 11.12 -0.55 -1.38
CA TYR A 192 11.14 0.91 -1.24
C TYR A 192 10.83 1.29 0.20
N GLY A 193 11.45 2.36 0.69
CA GLY A 193 11.02 3.08 1.88
C GLY A 193 9.75 3.91 1.60
N TYR A 194 9.08 4.35 2.67
CA TYR A 194 7.83 5.09 2.53
C TYR A 194 7.99 6.53 1.99
N LYS A 195 9.22 7.07 1.94
CA LYS A 195 9.55 8.37 1.30
C LYS A 195 10.28 8.23 -0.04
N ASP A 196 10.53 7.01 -0.52
CA ASP A 196 11.23 6.81 -1.78
C ASP A 196 10.36 7.15 -2.99
N VAL A 197 10.96 7.77 -4.00
CA VAL A 197 10.32 7.99 -5.30
C VAL A 197 10.42 6.72 -6.13
N THR A 198 9.27 6.17 -6.53
CA THR A 198 9.16 4.87 -7.19
C THR A 198 9.40 4.93 -8.70
N LYS A 199 10.67 5.00 -9.12
CA LYS A 199 11.05 4.99 -10.55
C LYS A 199 11.41 3.59 -11.04
N VAL A 200 10.40 2.72 -11.06
CA VAL A 200 10.56 1.28 -11.32
C VAL A 200 11.38 0.94 -12.58
N PRO A 201 11.17 1.58 -13.76
CA PRO A 201 11.95 1.26 -14.95
C PRO A 201 13.44 1.57 -14.80
N GLN A 202 13.76 2.69 -14.15
CA GLN A 202 15.14 3.15 -13.94
C GLN A 202 15.85 2.26 -12.91
N ASP A 203 15.15 1.93 -11.82
CA ASP A 203 15.68 1.06 -10.77
C ASP A 203 15.89 -0.36 -11.30
N LEU A 204 14.94 -0.91 -12.06
CA LEU A 204 15.11 -2.19 -12.74
C LEU A 204 16.37 -2.18 -13.62
N ALA A 205 16.51 -1.20 -14.51
CA ALA A 205 17.67 -1.11 -15.40
C ALA A 205 18.99 -1.00 -14.62
N ARG A 206 19.02 -0.22 -13.54
CA ARG A 206 20.20 -0.02 -12.69
C ARG A 206 20.61 -1.29 -11.95
N TYR A 207 19.67 -1.95 -11.26
CA TYR A 207 19.98 -3.09 -10.40
C TYR A 207 20.09 -4.41 -11.17
N LEU A 208 19.38 -4.57 -12.30
CA LEU A 208 19.52 -5.75 -13.14
C LEU A 208 20.72 -5.70 -14.07
N LYS A 209 21.41 -4.56 -14.25
CA LYS A 209 22.54 -4.42 -15.18
C LYS A 209 23.60 -5.52 -15.05
N ARG A 210 23.81 -6.06 -13.85
CA ARG A 210 24.77 -7.16 -13.58
C ARG A 210 24.27 -8.55 -13.98
N THR A 211 22.97 -8.74 -14.12
CA THR A 211 22.35 -10.04 -14.43
C THR A 211 21.73 -10.07 -15.83
N ILE A 212 21.12 -8.97 -16.26
CA ILE A 212 20.34 -8.84 -17.48
C ILE A 212 20.50 -7.42 -18.04
N THR A 213 20.81 -7.33 -19.33
CA THR A 213 20.64 -6.09 -20.09
C THR A 213 19.16 -5.90 -20.43
N LEU A 214 18.56 -4.85 -19.86
CA LEU A 214 17.21 -4.40 -20.17
C LEU A 214 17.29 -3.27 -21.17
N ASP A 215 16.78 -3.50 -22.38
CA ASP A 215 16.54 -2.45 -23.35
C ASP A 215 15.14 -1.85 -23.09
N PRO A 216 15.02 -0.55 -22.78
CA PRO A 216 13.72 0.11 -22.63
C PRO A 216 12.81 -0.06 -23.85
N MET A 217 13.37 -0.11 -25.07
CA MET A 217 12.63 -0.23 -26.33
C MET A 217 12.23 -1.66 -26.68
N ASP A 218 12.71 -2.66 -25.93
CA ASP A 218 12.31 -4.08 -26.05
C ASP A 218 11.60 -4.60 -24.78
N THR A 219 11.40 -3.74 -23.78
CA THR A 219 10.71 -4.07 -22.53
C THR A 219 9.26 -3.58 -22.54
N SER A 220 8.33 -4.49 -22.21
CA SER A 220 6.90 -4.21 -22.04
C SER A 220 6.45 -4.53 -20.62
N TYR A 221 5.67 -3.64 -20.00
CA TYR A 221 5.18 -3.77 -18.64
C TYR A 221 3.72 -4.22 -18.63
N PHE A 222 3.45 -5.36 -18.02
CA PHE A 222 2.11 -5.93 -17.89
C PHE A 222 1.60 -5.72 -16.47
N VAL A 223 0.53 -4.94 -16.36
CA VAL A 223 -0.10 -4.60 -15.09
C VAL A 223 -1.48 -5.25 -15.02
N GLY A 224 -1.75 -6.00 -13.95
CA GLY A 224 -3.10 -6.51 -13.69
C GLY A 224 -3.98 -5.42 -13.10
N LYS A 225 -5.14 -5.16 -13.71
CA LYS A 225 -6.13 -4.21 -13.21
C LYS A 225 -7.35 -4.97 -12.71
N GLU A 226 -7.53 -5.00 -11.39
CA GLU A 226 -8.65 -5.72 -10.77
C GLU A 226 -9.90 -4.82 -10.77
N ASN A 227 -10.99 -5.26 -11.40
CA ASN A 227 -12.30 -4.62 -11.27
C ASN A 227 -13.12 -5.38 -10.23
N LEU A 228 -13.42 -4.72 -9.11
CA LEU A 228 -14.15 -5.33 -8.00
C LEU A 228 -15.66 -5.39 -8.30
N VAL A 229 -16.20 -6.61 -8.38
CA VAL A 229 -17.64 -6.87 -8.48
C VAL A 229 -18.15 -7.25 -7.10
N ILE A 230 -18.95 -6.38 -6.48
CA ILE A 230 -19.45 -6.58 -5.11
C ILE A 230 -20.49 -7.71 -5.10
N ARG A 231 -20.28 -8.72 -4.25
CA ARG A 231 -21.31 -9.70 -3.88
C ARG A 231 -21.51 -9.77 -2.38
N SER A 232 -22.67 -10.22 -1.93
CA SER A 232 -22.88 -10.50 -0.50
C SER A 232 -21.96 -11.66 -0.08
N SER A 233 -21.12 -11.44 0.94
CA SER A 233 -20.30 -12.50 1.55
C SER A 233 -20.11 -12.21 3.04
N LYS A 234 -19.77 -13.24 3.82
CA LYS A 234 -19.55 -13.14 5.27
C LYS A 234 -18.28 -12.36 5.67
N ASP A 235 -17.36 -12.08 4.74
CA ASP A 235 -16.05 -11.50 5.06
C ASP A 235 -16.12 -10.02 5.49
N MET A 236 -17.07 -9.26 4.92
CA MET A 236 -17.24 -7.84 5.19
C MET A 236 -18.66 -7.35 4.89
N ASN A 237 -19.19 -6.49 5.76
CA ASN A 237 -20.52 -5.90 5.61
C ASN A 237 -20.66 -5.16 4.27
N PHE A 238 -21.84 -5.26 3.66
CA PHE A 238 -22.13 -4.72 2.33
C PHE A 238 -21.82 -3.22 2.20
N PHE A 239 -22.16 -2.42 3.21
CA PHE A 239 -21.86 -0.98 3.21
C PHE A 239 -20.36 -0.68 3.15
N ARG A 240 -19.55 -1.39 3.94
CA ARG A 240 -18.07 -1.27 3.88
C ARG A 240 -17.52 -1.74 2.54
N LYS A 241 -18.14 -2.73 1.88
CA LYS A 241 -17.75 -3.16 0.53
C LYS A 241 -17.98 -2.08 -0.52
N LYS A 242 -19.10 -1.36 -0.43
CA LYS A 242 -19.41 -0.25 -1.34
C LYS A 242 -18.40 0.89 -1.20
N ILE A 243 -18.08 1.27 0.04
CA ILE A 243 -17.05 2.28 0.33
C ILE A 243 -15.69 1.83 -0.19
N PHE A 244 -15.28 0.60 0.13
CA PHE A 244 -14.01 0.06 -0.34
C PHE A 244 -13.91 0.03 -1.88
N SER A 245 -14.97 -0.41 -2.57
CA SER A 245 -15.01 -0.43 -4.04
C SER A 245 -14.89 0.98 -4.63
N TYR A 246 -15.54 1.98 -4.02
CA TYR A 246 -15.40 3.37 -4.44
C TYR A 246 -13.98 3.92 -4.22
N GLN A 247 -13.41 3.70 -3.04
CA GLN A 247 -12.03 4.08 -2.74
C GLN A 247 -11.05 3.41 -3.71
N PHE A 248 -11.26 2.13 -4.03
CA PHE A 248 -10.38 1.36 -4.89
C PHE A 248 -10.44 1.81 -6.35
N ARG A 249 -11.62 2.24 -6.82
CA ARG A 249 -11.76 2.83 -8.16
C ARG A 249 -11.10 4.20 -8.28
N THR A 250 -11.08 4.96 -7.18
CA THR A 250 -10.55 6.32 -7.13
C THR A 250 -9.06 6.35 -6.77
N SER A 251 -8.49 5.23 -6.31
CA SER A 251 -7.06 5.17 -5.98
C SER A 251 -6.20 5.33 -7.22
N GLU A 252 -5.02 5.91 -7.04
CA GLU A 252 -4.06 6.14 -8.10
C GLU A 252 -3.77 4.86 -8.90
N ASN A 253 -3.68 5.02 -10.23
CA ASN A 253 -3.39 3.90 -11.11
C ASN A 253 -1.93 3.45 -10.90
N ILE A 254 -1.71 2.14 -10.86
CA ILE A 254 -0.40 1.50 -10.64
C ILE A 254 0.65 2.03 -11.64
N THR A 255 0.23 2.28 -12.88
CA THR A 255 1.04 2.85 -13.95
C THR A 255 1.66 4.20 -13.56
N ASN A 256 0.87 5.08 -12.94
CA ASN A 256 1.31 6.41 -12.49
C ASN A 256 2.13 6.30 -11.21
N GLN A 257 1.63 5.51 -10.25
CA GLN A 257 2.30 5.29 -8.96
C GLN A 257 3.75 4.80 -9.13
N PHE A 258 4.00 3.94 -10.11
CA PHE A 258 5.33 3.38 -10.37
C PHE A 258 6.09 4.03 -11.53
N ASN A 259 5.61 5.20 -11.99
CA ASN A 259 6.21 5.98 -13.08
C ASN A 259 6.55 5.13 -14.31
N LEU A 260 5.64 4.23 -14.70
CA LEU A 260 5.85 3.35 -15.85
C LEU A 260 5.66 4.13 -17.18
N PRO A 261 6.43 3.81 -18.23
CA PRO A 261 6.30 4.45 -19.53
C PRO A 261 4.95 4.12 -20.18
N ILE A 262 4.11 5.14 -20.39
CA ILE A 262 2.73 5.01 -20.89
C ILE A 262 2.65 4.19 -22.18
N ASN A 263 3.58 4.42 -23.13
CA ASN A 263 3.59 3.76 -24.43
C ASN A 263 4.07 2.30 -24.40
N ARG A 264 4.39 1.76 -23.22
CA ARG A 264 4.95 0.40 -23.04
C ARG A 264 4.25 -0.37 -21.93
N VAL A 265 3.09 0.11 -21.48
CA VAL A 265 2.28 -0.52 -20.44
C VAL A 265 1.05 -1.15 -21.07
N VAL A 266 0.83 -2.42 -20.73
CA VAL A 266 -0.37 -3.17 -21.10
C VAL A 266 -1.14 -3.47 -19.82
N GLU A 267 -2.32 -2.87 -19.68
CA GLU A 267 -3.22 -3.14 -18.56
C GLU A 267 -4.15 -4.31 -18.92
N LEU A 268 -4.04 -5.41 -18.18
CA LEU A 268 -4.92 -6.58 -18.34
C LEU A 268 -5.95 -6.56 -17.22
N GLY A 269 -7.19 -6.23 -17.59
CA GLY A 269 -8.33 -6.18 -16.68
C GLY A 269 -8.83 -7.58 -16.30
N SER A 270 -9.02 -7.85 -15.01
CA SER A 270 -9.74 -9.02 -14.52
C SER A 270 -10.90 -8.59 -13.62
N LYS A 271 -12.01 -9.35 -13.61
CA LYS A 271 -13.11 -9.12 -12.68
C LYS A 271 -12.92 -10.00 -11.46
N VAL A 272 -12.76 -9.38 -10.29
CA VAL A 272 -12.63 -10.11 -9.02
C VAL A 272 -13.94 -9.98 -8.24
N VAL A 273 -14.51 -11.11 -7.84
CA VAL A 273 -15.76 -11.15 -7.08
C VAL A 273 -15.45 -10.87 -5.60
N PHE A 274 -15.87 -9.70 -5.13
CA PHE A 274 -15.53 -9.16 -3.81
C PHE A 274 -16.65 -9.30 -2.78
#